data_AF-A0A376HPN8-F1
#
_entry.id   AF-A0A376HPN8-F1
#
_cell.length_a   1.000
_cell.length_b   1.000
_cell.length_c   1.000
_cell.angle_alpha   90.00
_cell.angle_beta   90.00
_cell.angle_gamma   90.00
#
_symmetry.space_group_name_H-M   'P 1'
#
loop_
_entity.id
_entity.type
_entity.pdbx_description
1 polymer ?
#
loop_
_entity_poly.entity_id
_entity_poly.type
_entity_poly.pdbx_seq_one_letter_code
_entity_poly.pdbx_strand_id
1 'polypeptide(L)'
;MLELIKINGTSCWLVSCQNVNEEWIDNIDAVLSTMDKEIKKLDRSISSTINVTNLVLNTNYSMPPKFSGLNISSKIKSLSEHFLKSCQCIERTNDHTLKAMQRVRKLEAPARKGKLEPKDCEIVECFLEFCQELRKAGFNEKIIFVTANKEDFGSYNALKPPLDIQFASHQALLINSVEHVLALAKRQIK
;
A
#
# COMPACT_ATOMS: atom_id res chain seq x y z
N MET A 1 -10.04 1.14 -2.98
CA MET A 1 -10.15 0.19 -1.84
C MET A 1 -11.56 -0.36 -1.65
N LEU A 2 -12.57 0.44 -1.27
CA LEU A 2 -13.94 -0.07 -1.01
C LEU A 2 -14.51 -0.95 -2.12
N GLU A 3 -14.33 -0.54 -3.38
CA GLU A 3 -14.81 -1.32 -4.51
C GLU A 3 -14.01 -2.62 -4.73
N LEU A 4 -12.71 -2.61 -4.44
CA LEU A 4 -11.89 -3.83 -4.47
C LEU A 4 -12.37 -4.84 -3.43
N ILE A 5 -12.70 -4.38 -2.22
CA ILE A 5 -13.28 -5.24 -1.16
C ILE A 5 -14.57 -5.89 -1.67
N LYS A 6 -15.43 -5.10 -2.34
CA LYS A 6 -16.73 -5.59 -2.85
C LYS A 6 -16.62 -6.66 -3.94
N ILE A 7 -15.56 -6.64 -4.75
CA ILE A 7 -15.34 -7.61 -5.85
C ILE A 7 -14.37 -8.74 -5.48
N ASN A 8 -13.85 -8.73 -4.25
CA ASN A 8 -12.98 -9.78 -3.75
C ASN A 8 -13.75 -11.11 -3.69
N GLY A 9 -13.14 -12.20 -4.16
CA GLY A 9 -13.75 -13.52 -4.29
C GLY A 9 -14.69 -13.70 -5.49
N THR A 10 -15.10 -12.62 -6.18
CA THR A 10 -15.94 -12.74 -7.39
C THR A 10 -15.14 -12.69 -8.68
N SER A 11 -14.25 -11.69 -8.81
CA SER A 11 -13.43 -11.48 -10.01
C SER A 11 -11.97 -11.19 -9.71
N CYS A 12 -11.64 -11.02 -8.43
CA CYS A 12 -10.30 -10.71 -7.94
C CYS A 12 -10.13 -11.41 -6.59
N TRP A 13 -8.92 -11.87 -6.30
CA TRP A 13 -8.55 -12.35 -4.98
C TRP A 13 -7.52 -11.38 -4.39
N LEU A 14 -7.86 -10.79 -3.25
CA LEU A 14 -6.96 -9.93 -2.50
C LEU A 14 -6.13 -10.79 -1.56
N VAL A 15 -4.82 -10.61 -1.62
CA VAL A 15 -3.85 -11.39 -0.85
C VAL A 15 -2.88 -10.42 -0.19
N SER A 16 -2.58 -10.68 1.07
CA SER A 16 -1.57 -9.97 1.85
C SER A 16 -0.60 -10.99 2.45
N CYS A 17 0.56 -10.53 2.91
CA CYS A 17 1.47 -11.37 3.68
C CYS A 17 1.45 -10.97 5.15
N GLN A 18 1.89 -11.88 6.00
CA GLN A 18 1.99 -11.68 7.45
C GLN A 18 2.76 -10.39 7.80
N ASN A 19 3.87 -10.11 7.12
CA ASN A 19 4.68 -8.90 7.33
C ASN A 19 3.88 -7.59 7.21
N VAL A 20 3.02 -7.49 6.20
CA VAL A 20 2.19 -6.30 5.97
C VAL A 20 1.16 -6.14 7.09
N ASN A 21 0.65 -7.25 7.63
CA ASN A 21 -0.28 -7.21 8.76
C ASN A 21 0.42 -6.75 10.04
N GLU A 22 1.59 -7.31 10.35
CA GLU A 22 2.40 -6.91 11.50
C GLU A 22 2.80 -5.44 11.40
N GLU A 23 3.27 -5.00 10.24
CA GLU A 23 3.66 -3.61 10.02
C GLU A 23 2.47 -2.64 10.12
N TRP A 24 1.28 -3.04 9.66
CA TRP A 24 0.08 -2.23 9.87
C TRP A 24 -0.26 -2.08 11.36
N ILE A 25 -0.22 -3.19 12.12
CA ILE A 25 -0.48 -3.19 13.57
C ILE A 25 0.52 -2.29 14.30
N ASP A 26 1.80 -2.42 13.99
CA ASP A 26 2.89 -1.67 14.64
C ASP A 26 2.79 -0.15 14.39
N ASN A 27 2.28 0.26 13.23
CA ASN A 27 2.35 1.66 12.79
C ASN A 27 1.02 2.41 12.84
N ILE A 28 -0.13 1.74 12.84
CA ILE A 28 -1.44 2.39 12.63
C ILE A 28 -1.70 3.52 13.63
N ASP A 29 -1.46 3.30 14.93
CA ASP A 29 -1.77 4.31 15.94
C ASP A 29 -0.82 5.53 15.86
N ALA A 30 0.45 5.32 15.48
CA ALA A 30 1.41 6.40 15.25
C ALA A 30 1.04 7.24 14.01
N VAL A 31 0.60 6.57 12.94
CA VAL A 31 0.11 7.23 11.71
C VAL A 31 -1.14 8.05 12.01
N LEU A 32 -2.09 7.51 12.77
CA LEU A 32 -3.32 8.23 13.15
C LEU A 32 -3.03 9.44 14.05
N SER A 33 -2.11 9.30 15.02
CA SER A 33 -1.67 10.40 15.87
C SER A 33 -1.05 11.54 15.05
N THR A 34 -0.26 11.19 14.03
CA THR A 34 0.32 12.17 13.11
C THR A 34 -0.76 12.85 12.28
N MET A 35 -1.70 12.08 11.73
CA MET A 35 -2.84 12.60 10.98
C MET A 35 -3.69 13.60 11.80
N ASP A 36 -4.02 13.26 13.06
CA ASP A 36 -4.77 14.14 13.94
C ASP A 36 -4.04 15.44 14.26
N LYS A 37 -2.70 15.39 14.40
CA LYS A 37 -1.86 16.59 14.58
C LYS A 37 -1.93 17.47 13.34
N GLU A 38 -1.81 16.90 12.15
CA GLU A 38 -1.88 17.68 10.89
C GLU A 38 -3.28 18.27 10.65
N ILE A 39 -4.35 17.54 10.95
CA ILE A 39 -5.73 18.06 10.89
C ILE A 39 -5.89 19.27 11.83
N LYS A 40 -5.37 19.18 13.07
CA LYS A 40 -5.42 20.31 14.02
C LYS A 40 -4.59 21.51 13.54
N LYS A 41 -3.45 21.28 12.89
CA LYS A 41 -2.66 22.36 12.28
C LYS A 41 -3.42 23.03 11.14
N LEU A 42 -4.09 22.26 10.29
CA LEU A 42 -4.94 22.79 9.22
C LEU A 42 -6.07 23.66 9.79
N ASP A 43 -6.80 23.18 10.81
CA ASP A 43 -7.86 23.95 11.47
C ASP A 43 -7.34 25.30 12.02
N ARG A 44 -6.15 25.29 12.64
CA ARG A 44 -5.50 26.52 13.14
C ARG A 44 -5.09 27.46 12.01
N SER A 45 -4.53 26.92 10.93
CA SER A 45 -4.12 27.71 9.77
C SER A 45 -5.33 28.39 9.12
N ILE A 46 -6.42 27.66 8.91
CA ILE A 46 -7.68 28.20 8.37
C ILE A 46 -8.22 29.31 9.26
N SER A 47 -8.27 29.06 10.58
CA SER A 47 -8.75 30.05 11.55
C SER A 47 -7.91 31.33 11.51
N SER A 48 -6.58 31.19 11.44
CA SER A 48 -5.65 32.31 11.34
C SER A 48 -5.86 33.11 10.05
N THR A 49 -5.91 32.42 8.90
CA THR A 49 -6.13 33.06 7.59
C THR A 49 -7.43 33.84 7.55
N ILE A 50 -8.54 33.29 8.06
CA ILE A 50 -9.83 33.98 8.07
C ILE A 50 -9.80 35.19 9.01
N ASN A 51 -9.21 35.05 10.20
CA ASN A 51 -9.09 36.15 11.15
C ASN A 51 -8.30 37.33 10.56
N VAL A 52 -7.15 37.06 9.93
CA VAL A 52 -6.34 38.08 9.27
C VAL A 52 -7.09 38.70 8.09
N THR A 53 -7.76 37.89 7.28
CA THR A 53 -8.54 38.37 6.13
C THR A 53 -9.65 39.31 6.58
N ASN A 54 -10.42 38.93 7.60
CA ASN A 54 -11.48 39.75 8.17
C ASN A 54 -10.95 41.07 8.74
N LEU A 55 -9.79 41.04 9.42
CA LEU A 55 -9.15 42.24 9.96
C LEU A 55 -8.66 43.18 8.85
N VAL A 56 -7.94 42.67 7.85
CA VAL A 56 -7.26 43.48 6.83
C VAL A 56 -8.24 44.01 5.78
N LEU A 57 -9.19 43.19 5.35
CA LEU A 57 -10.15 43.54 4.30
C LEU A 57 -11.45 44.14 4.86
N ASN A 58 -11.58 44.25 6.19
CA ASN A 58 -12.81 44.66 6.86
C ASN A 58 -14.02 43.81 6.40
N THR A 59 -13.79 42.50 6.28
CA THR A 59 -14.81 41.51 5.89
C THR A 59 -15.31 40.73 7.10
N ASN A 60 -16.44 40.03 6.93
CA ASN A 60 -17.04 39.19 7.97
C ASN A 60 -17.25 37.75 7.47
N TYR A 61 -16.21 37.12 6.94
CA TYR A 61 -16.27 35.71 6.56
C TYR A 61 -16.50 34.83 7.80
N SER A 62 -17.46 33.92 7.70
CA SER A 62 -17.76 32.94 8.74
C SER A 62 -16.67 31.87 8.83
N MET A 63 -16.41 31.37 10.03
CA MET A 63 -15.53 30.22 10.21
C MET A 63 -16.14 28.96 9.60
N PRO A 64 -15.40 28.21 8.78
CA PRO A 64 -15.87 26.94 8.25
C PRO A 64 -15.92 25.89 9.37
N PRO A 65 -16.66 24.79 9.16
CA PRO A 65 -16.61 23.63 10.04
C PRO A 65 -15.18 23.11 10.19
N LYS A 66 -14.81 22.72 11.41
CA LYS A 66 -13.49 22.16 11.70
C LYS A 66 -13.36 20.76 11.10
N PHE A 67 -12.23 20.49 10.45
CA PHE A 67 -11.90 19.17 9.94
C PHE A 67 -11.71 18.16 11.07
N SER A 68 -11.25 18.61 12.24
CA SER A 68 -11.18 17.76 13.44
C SER A 68 -12.54 17.20 13.87
N GLY A 69 -13.66 17.83 13.49
CA GLY A 69 -15.01 17.32 13.76
C GLY A 69 -15.46 16.19 12.83
N LEU A 70 -14.75 15.91 11.74
CA LEU A 70 -15.18 14.96 10.71
C LEU A 70 -14.81 13.49 11.01
N ASN A 71 -14.04 13.25 12.09
CA ASN A 71 -13.57 11.93 12.50
C ASN A 71 -12.88 11.16 11.35
N ILE A 72 -12.06 11.87 10.55
CA ILE A 72 -11.43 11.30 9.35
C ILE A 72 -10.49 10.14 9.73
N SER A 73 -9.71 10.32 10.79
CA SER A 73 -8.74 9.33 11.27
C SER A 73 -9.40 7.99 11.62
N SER A 74 -10.54 8.00 12.33
CA SER A 74 -11.26 6.76 12.66
C SER A 74 -11.87 6.09 11.43
N LYS A 75 -12.41 6.87 10.49
CA LYS A 75 -12.93 6.34 9.22
C LYS A 75 -11.84 5.69 8.38
N ILE A 76 -10.66 6.30 8.30
CA ILE A 76 -9.52 5.75 7.57
C ILE A 76 -8.98 4.50 8.27
N LYS A 77 -8.87 4.50 9.60
CA LYS A 77 -8.49 3.31 10.38
C LYS A 77 -9.40 2.14 10.02
N SER A 78 -10.70 2.33 10.17
CA SER A 78 -11.72 1.30 9.88
C SER A 78 -11.66 0.82 8.43
N LEU A 79 -11.48 1.73 7.47
CA LEU A 79 -11.35 1.36 6.06
C LEU A 79 -10.09 0.52 5.79
N SER A 80 -8.95 0.93 6.31
CA SER A 80 -7.68 0.21 6.11
C SER A 80 -7.69 -1.17 6.79
N GLU A 81 -8.25 -1.24 8.00
CA GLU A 81 -8.42 -2.48 8.74
C GLU A 81 -9.37 -3.44 8.01
N HIS A 82 -10.50 -2.94 7.49
CA HIS A 82 -11.43 -3.76 6.74
C HIS A 82 -10.84 -4.23 5.41
N PHE A 83 -10.06 -3.38 4.72
CA PHE A 83 -9.33 -3.78 3.52
C PHE A 83 -8.36 -4.92 3.83
N LEU A 84 -7.55 -4.78 4.89
CA LEU A 84 -6.58 -5.80 5.29
C LEU A 84 -7.27 -7.12 5.70
N LYS A 85 -8.35 -7.05 6.47
CA LYS A 85 -9.16 -8.21 6.88
C LYS A 85 -9.86 -8.91 5.70
N SER A 86 -10.07 -8.22 4.59
CA SER A 86 -10.62 -8.83 3.38
C SER A 86 -9.59 -9.64 2.59
N CYS A 87 -8.30 -9.41 2.82
CA CYS A 87 -7.23 -10.13 2.14
C CYS A 87 -7.03 -11.53 2.75
N GLN A 88 -6.77 -12.53 1.90
CA GLN A 88 -6.19 -13.79 2.36
C GLN A 88 -4.76 -13.51 2.84
N CYS A 89 -4.45 -13.85 4.09
CA CYS A 89 -3.11 -13.69 4.63
C CYS A 89 -2.27 -14.92 4.34
N ILE A 90 -1.11 -14.73 3.70
CA ILE A 90 -0.09 -15.77 3.54
C ILE A 90 0.89 -15.68 4.71
N GLU A 91 1.12 -16.81 5.35
CA GLU A 91 2.09 -16.94 6.43
C GLU A 91 3.51 -16.85 5.91
N ARG A 92 4.37 -16.19 6.69
CA ARG A 92 5.79 -16.16 6.41
C ARG A 92 6.45 -17.42 6.94
N THR A 93 7.24 -18.08 6.10
CA THR A 93 8.08 -19.22 6.48
C THR A 93 9.53 -18.79 6.76
N ASN A 94 10.30 -19.68 7.40
CA ASN A 94 11.74 -19.46 7.61
C ASN A 94 12.52 -19.39 6.27
N ASP A 95 12.04 -20.06 5.23
CA ASP A 95 12.68 -20.04 3.92
C ASP A 95 12.57 -18.65 3.26
N HIS A 96 11.39 -18.01 3.37
CA HIS A 96 11.23 -16.61 2.94
C HIS A 96 12.25 -15.70 3.63
N THR A 97 12.43 -15.85 4.95
CA THR A 97 13.39 -15.04 5.72
C THR A 97 14.83 -15.29 5.28
N LEU A 98 15.21 -16.55 5.04
CA LEU A 98 16.56 -16.88 4.56
C LEU A 98 16.82 -16.29 3.17
N LYS A 99 15.90 -16.45 2.22
CA LYS A 99 16.00 -15.88 0.87
C LYS A 99 16.02 -14.35 0.89
N ALA A 100 15.20 -13.73 1.73
CA ALA A 100 15.19 -12.28 1.89
C ALA A 100 16.56 -11.77 2.36
N MET A 101 17.16 -12.42 3.35
CA MET A 101 18.51 -12.06 3.81
C MET A 101 19.58 -12.28 2.74
N GLN A 102 19.43 -13.28 1.86
CA GLN A 102 20.33 -13.44 0.71
C GLN A 102 20.18 -12.28 -0.28
N ARG A 103 18.95 -11.85 -0.59
CA ARG A 103 18.66 -10.68 -1.42
C ARG A 103 19.29 -9.40 -0.86
N VAL A 104 19.17 -9.19 0.45
CA VAL A 104 19.83 -8.09 1.17
C VAL A 104 21.35 -8.13 1.00
N ARG A 105 21.98 -9.30 1.21
CA ARG A 105 23.43 -9.46 1.09
C ARG A 105 23.94 -9.22 -0.34
N LYS A 106 23.14 -9.59 -1.33
CA LYS A 106 23.45 -9.39 -2.76
C LYS A 106 23.08 -7.99 -3.27
N LEU A 107 22.43 -7.16 -2.46
CA LEU A 107 21.92 -5.83 -2.84
C LEU A 107 20.96 -5.92 -4.04
N GLU A 108 20.12 -6.96 -4.04
CA GLU A 108 19.10 -7.21 -5.06
C GLU A 108 17.79 -6.52 -4.65
N ALA A 109 17.10 -5.90 -5.62
CA ALA A 109 15.87 -5.14 -5.35
C ALA A 109 14.82 -5.99 -4.60
N PRO A 110 14.15 -5.44 -3.56
CA PRO A 110 14.10 -4.01 -3.21
C PRO A 110 15.32 -3.51 -2.41
N ALA A 111 16.19 -4.39 -1.92
CA ALA A 111 17.45 -3.98 -1.29
C ALA A 111 18.41 -3.34 -2.30
N ARG A 112 19.20 -2.38 -1.83
CA ARG A 112 20.28 -1.72 -2.58
C ARG A 112 21.35 -1.18 -1.66
N LYS A 113 22.47 -0.75 -2.24
CA LYS A 113 23.55 -0.10 -1.48
C LYS A 113 22.99 1.09 -0.70
N GLY A 114 23.12 1.07 0.63
CA GLY A 114 22.64 2.12 1.54
C GLY A 114 21.17 1.99 1.97
N LYS A 115 20.39 1.06 1.40
CA LYS A 115 19.00 0.81 1.79
C LYS A 115 18.71 -0.69 1.75
N LEU A 116 18.76 -1.34 2.91
CA LEU A 116 18.74 -2.81 2.97
C LEU A 116 17.33 -3.43 2.93
N GLU A 117 16.29 -2.73 3.37
CA GLU A 117 14.87 -3.15 3.30
C GLU A 117 14.58 -4.65 3.47
N PRO A 118 14.98 -5.27 4.60
CA PRO A 118 14.81 -6.71 4.80
C PRO A 118 13.33 -7.15 4.81
N LYS A 119 12.43 -6.31 5.33
CA LYS A 119 10.99 -6.58 5.35
C LYS A 119 10.41 -6.60 3.94
N ASP A 120 10.76 -5.64 3.09
CA ASP A 120 10.30 -5.60 1.70
C ASP A 120 10.88 -6.76 0.88
N CYS A 121 12.14 -7.15 1.14
CA CYS A 121 12.73 -8.35 0.55
C CYS A 121 11.91 -9.60 0.89
N GLU A 122 11.46 -9.72 2.13
CA GLU A 122 10.65 -10.85 2.59
C GLU A 122 9.25 -10.88 1.98
N ILE A 123 8.64 -9.71 1.79
CA ILE A 123 7.38 -9.57 1.04
C ILE A 123 7.55 -10.08 -0.40
N VAL A 124 8.67 -9.74 -1.06
CA VAL A 124 8.98 -10.22 -2.41
C VAL A 124 9.16 -11.74 -2.44
N GLU A 125 9.93 -12.32 -1.52
CA GLU A 125 10.14 -13.77 -1.52
C GLU A 125 8.82 -14.54 -1.30
N CYS A 126 7.99 -14.07 -0.36
CA CYS A 126 6.66 -14.63 -0.14
C CYS A 126 5.79 -14.52 -1.41
N PHE A 127 5.84 -13.39 -2.11
CA PHE A 127 5.12 -13.19 -3.36
C PHE A 127 5.61 -14.12 -4.48
N LEU A 128 6.92 -14.30 -4.65
CA LEU A 128 7.48 -15.16 -5.69
C LEU A 128 7.14 -16.63 -5.45
N GLU A 129 7.22 -17.10 -4.20
CA GLU A 129 6.79 -18.44 -3.82
C GLU A 129 5.29 -18.64 -4.08
N PHE A 130 4.46 -17.68 -3.66
CA PHE A 130 3.03 -17.72 -3.94
C PHE A 130 2.71 -17.78 -5.44
N CYS A 131 3.41 -16.99 -6.26
CA CYS A 131 3.29 -17.04 -7.71
C CYS A 131 3.64 -18.43 -8.25
N GLN A 132 4.74 -19.01 -7.77
CA GLN A 132 5.18 -20.33 -8.19
C GLN A 132 4.13 -21.40 -7.86
N GLU A 133 3.57 -21.39 -6.64
CA GLU A 133 2.54 -22.35 -6.23
C GLU A 133 1.24 -22.17 -7.01
N LEU A 134 0.80 -20.94 -7.27
CA LEU A 134 -0.36 -20.68 -8.14
C LEU A 134 -0.15 -21.25 -9.56
N ARG A 135 1.03 -21.01 -10.16
CA ARG A 135 1.33 -21.53 -11.51
C ARG A 135 1.41 -23.06 -11.52
N LYS A 136 2.00 -23.69 -10.49
CA LYS A 136 2.02 -25.16 -10.34
C LYS A 136 0.61 -25.73 -10.21
N ALA A 137 -0.30 -25.03 -9.54
CA ALA A 137 -1.69 -25.40 -9.41
C ALA A 137 -2.53 -25.15 -10.68
N GLY A 138 -1.92 -24.64 -11.77
CA GLY A 138 -2.59 -24.39 -13.05
C GLY A 138 -3.35 -23.06 -13.12
N PHE A 139 -3.14 -22.14 -12.16
CA PHE A 139 -3.68 -20.79 -12.25
C PHE A 139 -2.97 -20.05 -13.39
N ASN A 140 -3.70 -19.65 -14.43
CA ASN A 140 -3.17 -18.99 -15.63
C ASN A 140 -3.60 -17.52 -15.77
N GLU A 141 -4.33 -17.00 -14.79
CA GLU A 141 -4.78 -15.61 -14.79
C GLU A 141 -3.67 -14.65 -14.31
N LYS A 142 -3.93 -13.35 -14.41
CA LYS A 142 -2.98 -12.31 -14.00
C LYS A 142 -2.70 -12.37 -12.50
N ILE A 143 -1.41 -12.31 -12.14
CA ILE A 143 -0.96 -12.13 -10.76
C ILE A 143 -0.39 -10.72 -10.65
N ILE A 144 -0.83 -9.95 -9.66
CA ILE A 144 -0.48 -8.54 -9.52
C ILE A 144 0.16 -8.30 -8.16
N PHE A 145 1.38 -7.78 -8.15
CA PHE A 145 2.02 -7.22 -6.98
C PHE A 145 1.69 -5.73 -6.90
N VAL A 146 1.11 -5.29 -5.78
CA VAL A 146 0.67 -3.91 -5.61
C VAL A 146 1.53 -3.22 -4.56
N THR A 147 2.26 -2.18 -4.93
CA THR A 147 3.03 -1.36 -3.98
C THR A 147 3.16 0.09 -4.43
N ALA A 148 2.93 1.03 -3.51
CA ALA A 148 3.20 2.44 -3.77
C ALA A 148 4.71 2.76 -3.87
N ASN A 149 5.58 1.83 -3.46
CA ASN A 149 7.01 2.05 -3.33
C ASN A 149 7.76 1.89 -4.66
N LYS A 150 7.63 2.88 -5.55
CA LYS A 150 8.28 2.86 -6.87
C LYS A 150 9.80 2.90 -6.80
N GLU A 151 10.34 3.54 -5.76
CA GLU A 151 11.77 3.76 -5.61
C GLU A 151 12.56 2.49 -5.34
N ASP A 152 11.93 1.44 -4.81
CA ASP A 152 12.64 0.20 -4.49
C ASP A 152 12.26 -0.94 -5.45
N PHE A 153 11.05 -0.90 -6.02
CA PHE A 153 10.53 -1.96 -6.89
C PHE A 153 10.54 -1.61 -8.38
N GLY A 154 10.51 -0.32 -8.72
CA GLY A 154 10.32 0.18 -10.09
C GLY A 154 8.88 0.60 -10.37
N SER A 155 8.57 0.79 -11.65
CA SER A 155 7.24 1.22 -12.11
C SER A 155 6.55 0.13 -12.93
N TYR A 156 5.25 0.29 -13.20
CA TYR A 156 4.53 -0.56 -14.17
C TYR A 156 5.32 -0.66 -15.49
N ASN A 157 5.59 -1.88 -15.95
CA ASN A 157 6.43 -2.23 -17.11
C ASN A 157 7.92 -1.85 -17.01
N ALA A 158 8.40 -1.39 -15.86
CA ALA A 158 9.79 -0.99 -15.63
C ALA A 158 10.23 -1.40 -14.22
N LEU A 159 10.24 -2.71 -13.97
CA LEU A 159 10.72 -3.27 -12.71
C LEU A 159 12.24 -3.12 -12.59
N LYS A 160 12.73 -3.01 -11.35
CA LYS A 160 14.17 -3.01 -11.08
C LYS A 160 14.74 -4.43 -11.14
N PRO A 161 15.91 -4.65 -11.74
CA PRO A 161 16.56 -5.95 -11.69
C PRO A 161 16.86 -6.43 -10.26
N PRO A 162 16.70 -7.73 -9.95
CA PRO A 162 16.29 -8.82 -10.85
C PRO A 162 14.76 -9.07 -10.89
N LEU A 163 13.94 -8.17 -10.35
CA LEU A 163 12.49 -8.35 -10.26
C LEU A 163 11.82 -8.42 -11.63
N ASP A 164 12.39 -7.76 -12.63
CA ASP A 164 11.94 -7.81 -14.03
C ASP A 164 11.87 -9.25 -14.56
N ILE A 165 12.96 -10.00 -14.42
CA ILE A 165 13.03 -11.40 -14.85
C ILE A 165 12.16 -12.29 -13.96
N GLN A 166 12.23 -12.09 -12.64
CA GLN A 166 11.48 -12.89 -11.66
C GLN A 166 9.96 -12.74 -11.84
N PHE A 167 9.46 -11.54 -12.13
CA PHE A 167 8.04 -11.32 -12.37
C PHE A 167 7.64 -11.85 -13.74
N ALA A 168 8.48 -11.66 -14.77
CA ALA A 168 8.23 -12.19 -16.10
C ALA A 168 8.10 -13.72 -16.11
N SER A 169 8.95 -14.45 -15.37
CA SER A 169 8.87 -15.92 -15.27
C SER A 169 7.56 -16.43 -14.66
N HIS A 170 6.85 -15.58 -13.91
CA HIS A 170 5.56 -15.90 -13.31
C HIS A 170 4.37 -15.22 -14.00
N GLN A 171 4.59 -14.51 -15.12
CA GLN A 171 3.57 -13.67 -15.76
C GLN A 171 2.90 -12.72 -14.74
N ALA A 172 3.70 -12.18 -13.83
CA ALA A 172 3.27 -11.27 -12.78
C ALA A 172 3.50 -9.81 -13.20
N LEU A 173 2.67 -8.91 -12.66
CA LEU A 173 2.73 -7.47 -12.96
C LEU A 173 2.96 -6.67 -11.67
N LEU A 174 3.80 -5.64 -11.74
CA LEU A 174 3.92 -4.62 -10.71
C LEU A 174 2.96 -3.47 -10.98
N ILE A 175 2.09 -3.14 -10.03
CA ILE A 175 1.19 -1.98 -10.12
C ILE A 175 1.38 -1.08 -8.91
N ASN A 176 1.52 0.23 -9.15
CA ASN A 176 1.82 1.18 -8.09
C ASN A 176 0.63 2.02 -7.59
N SER A 177 -0.59 1.68 -8.00
CA SER A 177 -1.81 2.40 -7.63
C SER A 177 -2.99 1.45 -7.50
N VAL A 178 -3.80 1.65 -6.47
CA VAL A 178 -5.00 0.88 -6.19
C VAL A 178 -6.07 1.13 -7.26
N GLU A 179 -6.12 2.34 -7.82
CA GLU A 179 -7.04 2.73 -8.89
C GLU A 179 -6.78 1.92 -10.17
N HIS A 180 -5.51 1.69 -10.51
CA HIS A 180 -5.17 0.86 -11.67
C HIS A 180 -5.57 -0.60 -11.44
N VAL A 181 -5.33 -1.16 -10.25
CA VAL A 181 -5.78 -2.52 -9.89
C VAL A 181 -7.29 -2.65 -10.04
N LEU A 182 -8.03 -1.64 -9.55
CA LEU A 182 -9.48 -1.59 -9.65
C LEU A 182 -9.98 -1.52 -11.10
N ALA A 183 -9.33 -0.73 -11.94
CA ALA A 183 -9.67 -0.64 -13.37
C ALA A 183 -9.49 -2.00 -14.07
N LEU A 184 -8.41 -2.72 -13.75
CA LEU A 184 -8.17 -4.08 -14.26
C LEU A 184 -9.22 -5.07 -13.76
N ALA A 185 -9.53 -5.04 -12.46
CA ALA A 185 -10.50 -5.95 -11.86
C ALA A 185 -11.93 -5.71 -12.37
N LYS A 186 -12.25 -4.48 -12.77
CA LYS A 186 -13.51 -4.11 -13.44
C LYS A 186 -13.50 -4.37 -14.96
N ARG A 187 -12.40 -4.91 -15.53
CA ARG A 187 -12.20 -5.11 -16.98
C ARG A 187 -12.33 -3.82 -17.81
N GLN A 188 -12.08 -2.67 -17.19
CA GLN A 188 -12.12 -1.36 -17.86
C GLN A 188 -10.86 -1.09 -18.69
N ILE A 189 -9.78 -1.82 -18.39
CA ILE A 189 -8.49 -1.73 -19.09
C ILE A 189 -7.96 -3.16 -19.27
N LYS A 190 -7.30 -3.43 -20.40
CA LYS A 190 -6.69 -4.73 -20.72
C LYS A 190 -5.31 -4.88 -20.12
#